data_AF-A0A1G2MLT8-F1
#
_entry.id   AF-A0A1G2MLT8-F1
#
_cell.length_a   1.000
_cell.length_b   1.000
_cell.length_c   1.000
_cell.angle_alpha   90.00
_cell.angle_beta   90.00
_cell.angle_gamma   90.00
#
_symmetry.space_group_name_H-M   'P 1'
#
loop_
_entity.id
_entity.type
_entity.pdbx_description
1 polymer ?
#
loop_
_entity_poly.entity_id
_entity_poly.type
_entity_poly.pdbx_seq_one_letter_code
_entity_poly.pdbx_strand_id
1 'polypeptide(L)'
;MNSPYAGKNPEEWLVVTKALIKKHPLSPQEIKEVVLQSWDDIFQSKIGKRGYKIGQDIYPKPQILGFFLHELIPLEFEKRYPKKWRREISAKDKDLIYITDDNFSIEIKTSSNPQSIFGNRSYAQESLNGKKGKAGYYLAINFEKCTDTCPTPKILKIRFGWLDHSDWLGQASATGQQSRLSRNVENFKLIEL
;
A
#
# COMPACT_ATOMS: atom_id res chain seq x y z
N MET A 1 18.63 -0.55 9.88
CA MET A 1 18.41 -2.01 9.87
C MET A 1 18.94 -2.53 8.54
N ASN A 2 19.68 -3.63 8.54
CA ASN A 2 20.20 -4.22 7.29
C ASN A 2 19.03 -4.84 6.50
N SER A 3 19.04 -4.69 5.18
CA SER A 3 18.02 -5.27 4.30
C SER A 3 17.94 -6.79 4.52
N PRO A 4 16.73 -7.38 4.60
CA PRO A 4 16.58 -8.84 4.69
C PRO A 4 17.03 -9.55 3.40
N TYR A 5 17.23 -8.81 2.31
CA TYR A 5 17.71 -9.32 1.02
C TYR A 5 19.21 -9.07 0.79
N ALA A 6 19.94 -8.57 1.81
CA ALA A 6 21.36 -8.29 1.67
C ALA A 6 22.15 -9.55 1.25
N GLY A 7 22.94 -9.44 0.19
CA GLY A 7 23.74 -10.54 -0.36
C GLY A 7 22.94 -11.61 -1.10
N LYS A 8 21.65 -11.39 -1.38
CA LYS A 8 20.78 -12.34 -2.09
C LYS A 8 20.59 -11.96 -3.55
N ASN A 9 20.63 -12.95 -4.43
CA ASN A 9 20.27 -12.76 -5.83
C ASN A 9 18.74 -12.60 -6.00
N PRO A 10 18.27 -11.93 -7.07
CA PRO A 10 16.85 -11.69 -7.29
C PRO A 10 15.95 -12.93 -7.18
N GLU A 11 16.45 -14.09 -7.63
CA GLU A 11 15.73 -15.37 -7.61
C GLU A 11 15.51 -15.89 -6.19
N GLU A 12 16.39 -15.52 -5.24
CA GLU A 12 16.27 -15.89 -3.82
C GLU A 12 15.32 -14.98 -3.05
N TRP A 13 15.02 -13.77 -3.57
CA TRP A 13 14.18 -12.80 -2.86
C TRP A 13 12.79 -13.35 -2.58
N LEU A 14 12.21 -14.13 -3.50
CA LEU A 14 10.89 -14.72 -3.31
C LEU A 14 10.83 -15.60 -2.05
N VAL A 15 11.88 -16.37 -1.78
CA VAL A 15 11.95 -17.24 -0.58
C VAL A 15 12.01 -16.40 0.69
N VAL A 16 12.83 -15.33 0.68
CA VAL A 16 12.92 -14.38 1.79
C VAL A 16 11.58 -13.69 2.04
N THR A 17 10.93 -13.19 0.99
CA THR A 17 9.62 -12.52 1.08
C THR A 17 8.56 -13.43 1.68
N LYS A 18 8.49 -14.70 1.25
CA LYS A 18 7.55 -15.68 1.82
C LYS A 18 7.78 -15.89 3.32
N ALA A 19 9.04 -15.96 3.75
CA ALA A 19 9.38 -16.08 5.17
C ALA A 19 8.99 -14.83 5.97
N LEU A 20 9.23 -13.64 5.42
CA LEU A 20 8.83 -12.37 6.04
C LEU A 20 7.32 -12.24 6.18
N ILE A 21 6.55 -12.63 5.16
CA ILE A 21 5.07 -12.63 5.21
C ILE A 21 4.57 -13.64 6.24
N LYS A 22 5.16 -14.84 6.30
CA LYS A 22 4.77 -15.86 7.29
C LYS A 22 5.00 -15.39 8.74
N LYS A 23 6.01 -14.54 8.98
CA LYS A 23 6.30 -13.97 10.29
C LYS A 23 5.36 -12.81 10.66
N HIS A 24 4.70 -12.22 9.67
CA HIS A 24 3.89 -11.03 9.88
C HIS A 24 2.65 -11.34 10.76
N PRO A 25 2.28 -10.46 11.71
CA PRO A 25 1.14 -10.68 12.62
C PRO A 25 -0.23 -10.75 11.94
N LEU A 26 -0.42 -10.09 10.79
CA LEU A 26 -1.62 -10.24 9.95
C LEU A 26 -1.41 -11.33 8.91
N SER A 27 -2.42 -12.17 8.73
CA SER A 27 -2.39 -13.21 7.70
C SER A 27 -2.63 -12.62 6.29
N PRO A 28 -2.08 -13.24 5.23
CA PRO A 28 -2.37 -12.84 3.85
C PRO A 28 -3.87 -12.81 3.51
N GLN A 29 -4.61 -13.80 3.98
CA GLN A 29 -6.05 -13.90 3.73
C GLN A 29 -6.82 -12.76 4.38
N GLU A 30 -6.46 -12.40 5.61
CA GLU A 30 -7.08 -11.29 6.34
C GLU A 30 -6.76 -9.93 5.70
N ILE A 31 -5.51 -9.72 5.25
CA ILE A 31 -5.14 -8.50 4.51
C ILE A 31 -5.99 -8.37 3.23
N LYS A 32 -6.10 -9.46 2.47
CA LYS A 32 -6.90 -9.50 1.24
C LYS A 32 -8.37 -9.19 1.52
N GLU A 33 -8.94 -9.82 2.53
CA GLU A 33 -10.33 -9.59 2.96
C GLU A 33 -10.58 -8.12 3.30
N VAL A 34 -9.75 -7.52 4.16
CA VAL A 34 -9.91 -6.11 4.57
C VAL A 34 -9.79 -5.16 3.39
N VAL A 35 -8.88 -5.41 2.44
CA VAL A 35 -8.76 -4.59 1.23
C VAL A 35 -10.01 -4.67 0.37
N LEU A 36 -10.54 -5.87 0.13
CA LEU A 36 -11.75 -6.06 -0.67
C LEU A 36 -12.98 -5.46 0.02
N GLN A 37 -13.13 -5.67 1.33
CA GLN A 37 -14.20 -5.07 2.11
C GLN A 37 -14.13 -3.53 2.08
N SER A 38 -12.94 -2.96 2.30
CA SER A 38 -12.74 -1.51 2.22
C SER A 38 -13.09 -0.95 0.85
N TRP A 39 -12.79 -1.70 -0.22
CA TRP A 39 -13.17 -1.32 -1.58
C TRP A 39 -14.68 -1.33 -1.76
N ASP A 40 -15.36 -2.39 -1.32
CA ASP A 40 -16.81 -2.51 -1.41
C ASP A 40 -17.52 -1.42 -0.59
N ASP A 41 -17.01 -1.11 0.60
CA ASP A 41 -17.56 -0.06 1.47
C ASP A 41 -17.53 1.32 0.81
N ILE A 42 -16.49 1.63 0.00
CA ILE A 42 -16.42 2.88 -0.76
C ILE A 42 -17.65 3.02 -1.67
N PHE A 43 -17.98 1.98 -2.44
CA PHE A 43 -19.07 2.01 -3.42
C PHE A 43 -20.46 1.78 -2.82
N GLN A 44 -20.53 1.18 -1.63
CA GLN A 44 -21.79 1.01 -0.88
C GLN A 44 -22.11 2.22 0.01
N SER A 45 -21.13 3.09 0.27
CA SER A 45 -21.29 4.29 1.08
C SER A 45 -22.29 5.31 0.49
N LYS A 46 -22.77 6.18 1.37
CA LYS A 46 -23.65 7.31 1.04
C LYS A 46 -23.06 8.60 1.57
N ILE A 47 -23.05 9.64 0.75
CA ILE A 47 -22.46 10.94 1.05
C ILE A 47 -23.57 12.01 1.13
N GLY A 48 -23.59 12.73 2.26
CA GLY A 48 -24.54 13.81 2.52
C GLY A 48 -25.97 13.35 2.79
N LYS A 49 -26.83 14.29 3.20
CA LYS A 49 -28.24 14.00 3.59
C LYS A 49 -29.09 13.40 2.46
N ARG A 50 -28.72 13.67 1.21
CA ARG A 50 -29.40 13.14 0.01
C ARG A 50 -28.93 11.73 -0.37
N GLY A 51 -27.88 11.23 0.27
CA GLY A 51 -27.40 9.86 0.09
C GLY A 51 -26.74 9.60 -1.27
N TYR A 52 -25.97 10.56 -1.79
CA TYR A 52 -25.23 10.40 -3.04
C TYR A 52 -24.24 9.25 -2.96
N LYS A 53 -24.09 8.47 -4.03
CA LYS A 53 -23.26 7.27 -4.06
C LYS A 53 -22.07 7.41 -5.01
N ILE A 54 -20.93 6.90 -4.57
CA ILE A 54 -19.76 6.74 -5.43
C ILE A 54 -20.05 5.64 -6.47
N GLY A 55 -19.68 5.90 -7.73
CA GLY A 55 -19.97 5.00 -8.86
C GLY A 55 -21.37 5.16 -9.47
N GLN A 56 -22.23 6.02 -8.90
CA GLN A 56 -23.56 6.32 -9.44
C GLN A 56 -23.79 7.82 -9.62
N ASP A 57 -23.57 8.60 -8.56
CA ASP A 57 -23.72 10.06 -8.57
C ASP A 57 -22.36 10.77 -8.64
N ILE A 58 -21.32 10.13 -8.09
CA ILE A 58 -19.97 10.68 -7.96
C ILE A 58 -18.98 9.73 -8.62
N TYR A 59 -18.08 10.27 -9.44
CA TYR A 59 -17.06 9.52 -10.18
C TYR A 59 -15.65 10.01 -9.79
N PRO A 60 -15.07 9.50 -8.68
CA PRO A 60 -13.83 10.05 -8.14
C PRO A 60 -12.63 9.75 -9.04
N LYS A 61 -11.69 10.68 -9.07
CA LYS A 61 -10.35 10.43 -9.66
C LYS A 61 -9.63 9.35 -8.86
N PRO A 62 -8.67 8.60 -9.47
CA PRO A 62 -7.93 7.56 -8.78
C PRO A 62 -7.29 7.97 -7.46
N GLN A 63 -6.82 9.21 -7.34
CA GLN A 63 -6.22 9.73 -6.11
C GLN A 63 -7.22 9.72 -4.93
N ILE A 64 -8.51 9.96 -5.19
CA ILE A 64 -9.55 9.95 -4.16
C ILE A 64 -9.90 8.52 -3.75
N LEU A 65 -10.01 7.59 -4.70
CA LEU A 65 -10.21 6.17 -4.40
C LEU A 65 -9.02 5.60 -3.60
N GLY A 66 -7.80 5.97 -4.01
CA GLY A 66 -6.58 5.63 -3.29
C GLY A 66 -6.57 6.19 -1.86
N PHE A 67 -6.97 7.45 -1.69
CA PHE A 67 -7.10 8.06 -0.37
C PHE A 67 -8.08 7.30 0.53
N PHE A 68 -9.26 6.94 0.03
CA PHE A 68 -10.21 6.15 0.83
C PHE A 68 -9.63 4.81 1.28
N LEU A 69 -8.88 4.10 0.43
CA LEU A 69 -8.20 2.86 0.83
C LEU A 69 -7.15 3.10 1.92
N HIS A 70 -6.38 4.20 1.82
CA HIS A 70 -5.42 4.59 2.86
C HIS A 70 -6.08 4.89 4.20
N GLU A 71 -7.33 5.37 4.21
CA GLU A 71 -8.07 5.64 5.45
C GLU A 71 -8.80 4.41 6.00
N LEU A 72 -9.51 3.68 5.14
CA LEU A 72 -10.40 2.59 5.56
C LEU A 72 -9.64 1.36 6.01
N ILE A 73 -8.55 0.98 5.31
CA ILE A 73 -7.79 -0.24 5.66
C ILE A 73 -7.18 -0.12 7.07
N PRO A 74 -6.44 0.95 7.43
CA PRO A 74 -5.92 1.07 8.79
C PRO A 74 -7.02 1.21 9.83
N LEU A 75 -8.10 1.93 9.51
CA LEU A 75 -9.25 2.07 10.41
C LEU A 75 -9.88 0.72 10.73
N GLU A 76 -10.06 -0.15 9.73
CA GLU A 76 -10.64 -1.48 9.94
C GLU A 76 -9.77 -2.34 10.86
N PHE A 77 -8.45 -2.37 10.64
CA PHE A 77 -7.53 -3.09 11.53
C PHE A 77 -7.48 -2.49 12.95
N GLU A 78 -7.52 -1.16 13.09
CA GLU A 78 -7.63 -0.48 14.38
C GLU A 78 -8.94 -0.87 15.10
N LYS A 79 -10.06 -1.02 14.38
CA LYS A 79 -11.34 -1.45 14.97
C LYS A 79 -11.35 -2.92 15.36
N ARG A 80 -10.80 -3.81 14.53
CA ARG A 80 -10.68 -5.25 14.83
C ARG A 80 -9.75 -5.50 16.02
N TYR A 81 -8.67 -4.73 16.12
CA TYR A 81 -7.60 -4.99 17.09
C TYR A 81 -7.02 -3.68 17.71
N PRO A 82 -7.82 -2.94 18.50
CA PRO A 82 -7.47 -1.58 18.96
C PRO A 82 -6.24 -1.49 19.86
N LYS A 83 -5.76 -2.61 20.41
CA LYS A 83 -4.54 -2.68 21.23
C LYS A 83 -3.31 -3.17 20.47
N LYS A 84 -3.47 -3.59 19.21
CA LYS A 84 -2.39 -4.12 18.37
C LYS A 84 -2.13 -3.25 17.16
N TRP A 85 -3.17 -2.63 16.60
CA TRP A 85 -3.10 -1.84 15.39
C TRP A 85 -3.69 -0.46 15.59
N ARG A 86 -3.10 0.54 14.94
CA ARG A 86 -3.63 1.91 14.86
C ARG A 86 -3.31 2.51 13.50
N ARG A 87 -4.09 3.50 13.09
CA ARG A 87 -3.75 4.35 11.95
C ARG A 87 -2.57 5.30 12.25
N GLU A 88 -2.06 5.93 11.19
CA GLU A 88 -1.08 7.02 11.25
C GLU A 88 -1.55 8.16 12.18
N ILE A 89 -0.68 8.65 13.06
CA ILE A 89 -0.95 9.84 13.91
C ILE A 89 -0.02 11.01 13.51
N SER A 90 1.17 10.71 13.00
CA SER A 90 2.14 11.72 12.57
C SER A 90 2.88 11.30 11.31
N ALA A 91 3.45 12.27 10.58
CA ALA A 91 4.18 12.04 9.33
C ALA A 91 5.42 11.11 9.43
N LYS A 92 5.78 10.65 10.63
CA LYS A 92 6.84 9.64 10.85
C LYS A 92 6.31 8.21 10.83
N ASP A 93 5.02 8.04 11.10
CA ASP A 93 4.35 6.75 11.14
C ASP A 93 4.15 6.21 9.71
N LYS A 94 4.14 4.89 9.57
CA LYS A 94 3.52 4.22 8.42
C LYS A 94 1.99 4.33 8.47
N ASP A 95 1.35 4.01 7.36
CA ASP A 95 -0.12 4.13 7.22
C ASP A 95 -0.85 3.25 8.26
N LEU A 96 -0.35 2.03 8.51
CA LEU A 96 -0.87 1.10 9.51
C LEU A 96 0.23 0.67 10.48
N ILE A 97 0.09 1.03 11.75
CA ILE A 97 1.10 0.82 12.78
C ILE A 97 0.80 -0.40 13.63
N TYR A 98 1.79 -1.30 13.77
CA TYR A 98 1.75 -2.38 14.75
C TYR A 98 2.29 -1.87 16.09
N ILE A 99 1.39 -1.67 17.06
CA ILE A 99 1.69 -1.00 18.33
C ILE A 99 2.78 -1.72 19.13
N THR A 100 2.81 -3.05 19.08
CA THR A 100 3.74 -3.84 19.90
C THR A 100 5.14 -3.96 19.31
N ASP A 101 5.30 -3.75 17.99
CA ASP A 101 6.60 -3.76 17.31
C ASP A 101 6.49 -3.06 15.94
N ASP A 102 6.99 -1.83 15.85
CA ASP A 102 6.89 -1.00 14.64
C ASP A 102 7.57 -1.62 13.40
N ASN A 103 8.42 -2.64 13.56
CA ASN A 103 9.01 -3.35 12.42
C ASN A 103 7.97 -4.09 11.56
N PHE A 104 6.79 -4.37 12.10
CA PHE A 104 5.66 -4.95 11.36
C PHE A 104 4.65 -3.91 10.87
N SER A 105 4.90 -2.62 11.08
CA SER A 105 4.06 -1.57 10.51
C SER A 105 4.12 -1.59 8.98
N ILE A 106 2.99 -1.28 8.34
CA ILE A 106 2.75 -1.42 6.90
C ILE A 106 2.58 -0.05 6.26
N GLU A 107 3.31 0.16 5.16
CA GLU A 107 3.07 1.26 4.23
C GLU A 107 2.08 0.82 3.15
N ILE A 108 1.06 1.61 2.86
CA ILE A 108 0.10 1.34 1.79
C ILE A 108 0.54 2.12 0.55
N LYS A 109 0.42 1.49 -0.62
CA LYS A 109 0.62 2.16 -1.91
C LYS A 109 -0.48 1.73 -2.85
N THR A 110 -1.20 2.71 -3.36
CA THR A 110 -2.31 2.48 -4.29
C THR A 110 -1.99 3.03 -5.67
N SER A 111 -2.48 2.35 -6.72
CA SER A 111 -2.20 2.73 -8.10
C SER A 111 -3.32 2.31 -9.03
N SER A 112 -3.64 3.16 -9.99
CA SER A 112 -4.54 2.80 -11.08
C SER A 112 -3.82 2.30 -12.34
N ASN A 113 -2.50 2.10 -12.24
CA ASN A 113 -1.79 1.29 -13.21
C ASN A 113 -2.07 -0.19 -12.89
N PRO A 114 -2.32 -1.06 -13.88
CA PRO A 114 -2.70 -2.45 -13.62
C PRO A 114 -1.59 -3.32 -13.02
N GLN A 115 -0.32 -2.90 -13.10
CA GLN A 115 0.83 -3.74 -12.74
C GLN A 115 1.76 -3.10 -11.71
N SER A 116 1.93 -1.78 -11.74
CA SER A 116 2.98 -1.11 -10.95
C SER A 116 2.42 -0.17 -9.89
N ILE A 117 3.15 -0.05 -8.79
CA ILE A 117 2.97 1.02 -7.82
C ILE A 117 4.05 2.09 -7.98
N PHE A 118 3.74 3.30 -7.53
CA PHE A 118 4.65 4.43 -7.62
C PHE A 118 4.79 5.07 -6.24
N GLY A 119 6.01 5.49 -5.92
CA GLY A 119 6.31 6.29 -4.75
C GLY A 119 6.40 7.77 -5.13
N ASN A 120 6.38 8.64 -4.14
CA ASN A 120 6.73 10.04 -4.35
C ASN A 120 8.22 10.14 -4.69
N ARG A 121 8.65 11.18 -5.42
CA ARG A 121 10.08 11.43 -5.71
C ARG A 121 10.99 11.29 -4.49
N SER A 122 10.53 11.72 -3.32
CA SER A 122 11.26 11.62 -2.06
C SER A 122 11.69 10.19 -1.72
N TYR A 123 11.01 9.16 -2.22
CA TYR A 123 11.34 7.75 -1.96
C TYR A 123 12.67 7.32 -2.56
N ALA A 124 13.15 7.99 -3.61
CA ALA A 124 14.45 7.72 -4.22
C ALA A 124 15.58 8.63 -3.71
N GLN A 125 15.27 9.52 -2.76
CA GLN A 125 16.25 10.41 -2.14
C GLN A 125 16.57 9.89 -0.74
N GLU A 126 17.84 9.91 -0.35
CA GLU A 126 18.23 9.59 1.02
C GLU A 126 17.49 10.49 2.01
N SER A 127 16.92 9.89 3.06
CA SER A 127 16.27 10.66 4.11
C SER A 127 17.34 11.37 4.94
N LEU A 128 17.45 12.69 4.79
CA LEU A 128 18.06 13.54 5.81
C LEU A 128 17.31 13.33 7.14
N ASN A 129 18.07 13.24 8.24
CA ASN A 129 17.67 12.88 9.61
C ASN A 129 16.20 13.20 9.98
N GLY A 130 15.50 12.22 10.56
CA GLY A 130 14.21 12.40 11.23
C GLY A 130 12.93 12.15 10.40
N LYS A 131 13.06 11.67 9.15
CA LYS A 131 11.92 11.31 8.28
C LYS A 131 11.55 9.82 8.37
N LYS A 132 10.28 9.53 8.04
CA LYS A 132 9.67 8.19 7.96
C LYS A 132 10.60 7.16 7.30
N GLY A 133 10.76 6.01 7.94
CA GLY A 133 11.55 4.89 7.41
C GLY A 133 10.90 4.34 6.14
N LYS A 134 11.64 4.36 5.02
CA LYS A 134 11.13 3.90 3.70
C LYS A 134 11.32 2.40 3.48
N ALA A 135 12.03 1.71 4.36
CA ALA A 135 12.16 0.27 4.34
C ALA A 135 11.13 -0.40 5.26
N GLY A 136 10.59 -1.53 4.85
CA GLY A 136 9.68 -2.34 5.67
C GLY A 136 8.56 -2.98 4.88
N TYR A 137 7.48 -3.37 5.56
CA TYR A 137 6.31 -3.98 4.91
C TYR A 137 5.52 -2.98 4.06
N TYR A 138 5.09 -3.42 2.87
CA TYR A 138 4.27 -2.68 1.94
C TYR A 138 3.04 -3.49 1.51
N LEU A 139 1.88 -2.83 1.51
CA LEU A 139 0.65 -3.29 0.89
C LEU A 139 0.40 -2.50 -0.40
N ALA A 140 0.59 -3.17 -1.52
CA ALA A 140 0.45 -2.62 -2.86
C ALA A 140 -0.91 -3.01 -3.46
N ILE A 141 -1.72 -2.03 -3.81
CA ILE A 141 -3.08 -2.23 -4.31
C ILE A 141 -3.21 -1.57 -5.69
N ASN A 142 -3.57 -2.36 -6.69
CA ASN A 142 -3.84 -1.88 -8.04
C ASN A 142 -5.33 -1.97 -8.33
N PHE A 143 -5.91 -0.96 -8.96
CA PHE A 143 -7.35 -0.90 -9.23
C PHE A 143 -7.69 -0.23 -10.56
N GLU A 144 -8.92 -0.44 -11.04
CA GLU A 144 -9.45 0.22 -12.23
C GLU A 144 -9.84 1.68 -11.96
N LYS A 145 -9.66 2.54 -12.95
CA LYS A 145 -10.06 3.95 -12.86
C LYS A 145 -11.57 4.06 -13.06
N CYS A 146 -12.23 4.98 -12.34
CA CYS A 146 -13.46 5.55 -12.86
C CYS A 146 -13.14 6.35 -14.14
N THR A 147 -13.90 6.13 -15.21
CA THR A 147 -13.93 7.00 -16.40
C THR A 147 -15.24 7.81 -16.38
N ASP A 148 -15.73 8.25 -17.54
CA ASP A 148 -17.00 9.02 -17.66
C ASP A 148 -18.22 8.22 -17.18
N THR A 149 -18.09 6.90 -17.13
CA THR A 149 -18.95 6.00 -16.38
C THR A 149 -18.07 5.20 -15.42
N CYS A 150 -18.52 4.97 -14.18
CA CYS A 150 -17.79 4.16 -13.22
C CYS A 150 -18.58 2.91 -12.83
N PRO A 151 -18.78 1.96 -13.77
CA PRO A 151 -19.50 0.74 -13.48
C PRO A 151 -18.62 -0.16 -12.60
N THR A 152 -18.66 0.08 -11.28
CA THR A 152 -18.03 -0.74 -10.23
C THR A 152 -16.58 -1.15 -10.57
N PRO A 153 -15.62 -0.21 -10.53
CA PRO A 153 -14.23 -0.51 -10.85
C PRO A 153 -13.72 -1.57 -9.88
N LYS A 154 -12.83 -2.45 -10.36
CA LYS A 154 -12.35 -3.59 -9.60
C LYS A 154 -10.97 -3.35 -9.00
N ILE A 155 -10.70 -4.01 -7.88
CA ILE A 155 -9.33 -4.30 -7.47
C ILE A 155 -8.73 -5.29 -8.47
N LEU A 156 -7.59 -4.91 -9.06
CA LEU A 156 -6.85 -5.70 -10.03
C LEU A 156 -5.81 -6.59 -9.36
N LYS A 157 -5.09 -6.04 -8.36
CA LYS A 157 -4.05 -6.76 -7.61
C LYS A 157 -4.01 -6.29 -6.17
N ILE A 158 -3.75 -7.24 -5.29
CA ILE A 158 -3.40 -6.99 -3.89
C ILE A 158 -2.08 -7.73 -3.67
N ARG A 159 -1.04 -7.00 -3.31
CA ARG A 159 0.30 -7.58 -3.12
C ARG A 159 0.89 -7.12 -1.81
N PHE A 160 1.60 -8.01 -1.13
CA PHE A 160 2.19 -7.74 0.17
C PHE A 160 3.62 -8.25 0.24
N GLY A 161 4.48 -7.56 0.96
CA GLY A 161 5.87 -7.96 1.13
C GLY A 161 6.72 -6.87 1.74
N TRP A 162 8.04 -6.96 1.58
CA TRP A 162 9.00 -6.00 2.14
C TRP A 162 9.78 -5.31 1.04
N LEU A 163 9.85 -3.98 1.10
CA LEU A 163 10.69 -3.17 0.21
C LEU A 163 11.78 -2.45 1.00
N ASP A 164 12.95 -2.33 0.42
CA ASP A 164 14.03 -1.48 0.90
C ASP A 164 13.93 -0.09 0.31
N HIS A 165 14.54 0.89 0.98
CA HIS A 165 14.65 2.23 0.43
C HIS A 165 15.32 2.25 -0.96
N SER A 166 16.36 1.43 -1.14
CA SER A 166 17.13 1.31 -2.38
C SER A 166 16.36 0.67 -3.54
N ASP A 167 15.21 0.04 -3.27
CA ASP A 167 14.38 -0.53 -4.34
C ASP A 167 13.66 0.55 -5.17
N TRP A 168 13.52 1.76 -4.60
CA TRP A 168 12.85 2.88 -5.25
C TRP A 168 13.78 3.63 -6.20
N LEU A 169 13.50 3.49 -7.50
CA LEU A 169 14.23 4.16 -8.56
C LEU A 169 13.61 5.53 -8.85
N GLY A 170 14.39 6.59 -8.63
CA GLY A 170 13.99 7.95 -8.96
C GLY A 170 13.94 8.18 -10.48
N GLN A 171 13.12 9.12 -10.91
CA GLN A 171 13.18 9.62 -12.29
C GLN A 171 14.46 10.44 -12.50
N ALA A 172 15.10 10.27 -13.65
CA ALA A 172 16.32 11.01 -14.02
C ALA A 172 16.07 12.52 -14.20
N SER A 173 14.85 12.92 -14.58
CA SER A 173 14.48 14.33 -14.69
C SER A 173 14.28 14.98 -13.32
N ALA A 174 14.85 16.17 -13.15
CA ALA A 174 14.63 17.00 -11.96
C ALA A 174 13.17 17.47 -11.78
N THR A 175 12.31 17.31 -12.79
CA THR A 175 10.86 17.60 -12.70
C THR A 175 10.00 16.37 -12.41
N GLY A 176 10.62 15.18 -12.37
CA GLY A 176 9.92 13.93 -12.13
C GLY A 176 9.31 13.85 -10.74
N GLN A 177 8.01 13.60 -10.65
CA GLN A 177 7.27 13.59 -9.38
C GLN A 177 7.24 12.20 -8.72
N GLN A 178 7.70 11.15 -9.40
CA GLN A 178 7.48 9.77 -9.00
C GLN A 178 8.76 8.94 -8.93
N SER A 179 8.77 7.94 -8.06
CA SER A 179 9.72 6.83 -8.05
C SER A 179 8.99 5.54 -8.47
N ARG A 180 9.73 4.60 -9.06
CA ARG A 180 9.20 3.30 -9.51
C ARG A 180 10.02 2.15 -8.96
N LEU A 181 9.45 0.96 -9.01
CA LEU A 181 10.16 -0.28 -8.70
C LEU A 181 10.61 -0.96 -9.99
N SER A 182 11.66 -1.80 -9.90
CA SER A 182 12.04 -2.69 -10.99
C SER A 182 11.06 -3.87 -11.07
N ARG A 183 11.02 -4.56 -12.23
CA ARG A 183 10.17 -5.76 -12.39
C ARG A 183 10.55 -6.87 -11.41
N ASN A 184 11.83 -7.07 -11.14
CA ASN A 184 12.29 -8.08 -10.19
C ASN A 184 11.79 -7.79 -8.77
N VAL A 185 11.81 -6.52 -8.36
CA VAL A 185 11.25 -6.12 -7.06
C VAL A 185 9.73 -6.37 -7.03
N GLU A 186 8.99 -5.90 -8.04
CA GLU A 186 7.53 -6.08 -8.12
C GLU A 186 7.10 -7.56 -8.13
N ASN A 187 7.93 -8.45 -8.70
CA ASN A 187 7.61 -9.87 -8.85
C ASN A 187 8.10 -10.76 -7.70
N PHE A 188 9.21 -10.39 -7.03
CA PHE A 188 9.85 -11.25 -6.02
C PHE A 188 9.81 -10.68 -4.60
N LYS A 189 9.69 -9.36 -4.43
CA LYS A 189 9.58 -8.71 -3.11
C LYS A 189 8.14 -8.37 -2.70
N LEU A 190 7.19 -8.44 -3.63
CA LEU A 190 5.75 -8.27 -3.39
C LEU A 190 5.00 -9.51 -3.91
N ILE A 191 4.33 -10.22 -3.02
CA ILE A 191 3.59 -11.45 -3.34
C ILE A 191 2.11 -11.12 -3.49
N GLU A 192 1.49 -11.58 -4.57
CA GLU A 192 0.06 -11.44 -4.79
C GLU A 192 -0.74 -12.31 -3.81
N LEU A 193 -1.78 -11.72 -3.20
CA LEU A 193 -2.63 -12.32 -2.18
C LEU A 193 -3.92 -12.90 -2.75
#